data_AF-A0AAF0RBV1-F1
#
_entry.id   AF-A0AAF0RBV1-F1
#
_cell.length_a   1.000
_cell.length_b   1.000
_cell.length_c   1.000
_cell.angle_alpha   90.00
_cell.angle_beta   90.00
_cell.angle_gamma   90.00
#
_symmetry.space_group_name_H-M   'P 1'
#
loop_
_entity.id
_entity.type
_entity.pdbx_description
1 polymer ?
#
loop_
_entity_poly.entity_id
_entity_poly.type
_entity_poly.pdbx_seq_one_letter_code
_entity_poly.pdbx_strand_id
1 'polypeptide(L)'
;MERHESRMEMLTESVKSIAFKKQQITKVFHKGDEVEVASQVYGFVGSYYEATIVSPIGAYHYRIKYKNLLTDDESAPLEEMFTSAAIRPVPPHQDETM
;
A
#
# COMPACT_ATOMS: atom_id res chain seq x y z
N MET A 1 -17.08 8.31 24.36
CA MET A 1 -16.85 7.79 23.00
C MET A 1 -15.61 8.46 22.41
N GLU A 2 -15.58 9.80 22.36
CA GLU A 2 -14.49 10.63 21.83
C GLU A 2 -13.07 10.35 22.40
N ARG A 3 -12.91 10.12 23.71
CA ARG A 3 -11.60 9.76 24.30
C ARG A 3 -11.06 8.41 23.81
N HIS A 4 -11.94 7.47 23.44
CA HIS A 4 -11.53 6.17 22.94
C HIS A 4 -11.06 6.26 21.48
N GLU A 5 -11.81 7.00 20.66
CA GLU A 5 -11.45 7.25 19.25
C GLU A 5 -10.12 7.99 19.14
N SER A 6 -9.94 9.06 19.92
CA SER A 6 -8.67 9.82 19.96
C SER A 6 -7.46 8.95 20.34
N ARG A 7 -7.64 7.97 21.24
CA ARG A 7 -6.56 7.03 21.59
C ARG A 7 -6.25 6.06 20.46
N MET A 8 -7.27 5.56 19.75
CA MET A 8 -7.08 4.67 18.61
C MET A 8 -6.39 5.38 17.44
N GLU A 9 -6.72 6.63 17.19
CA GLU A 9 -6.06 7.46 16.18
C GLU A 9 -4.58 7.69 16.52
N MET A 10 -4.27 8.09 17.76
CA MET A 10 -2.87 8.24 18.22
C MET A 10 -2.06 6.94 18.09
N LEU A 11 -2.66 5.80 18.44
CA LEU A 11 -2.01 4.49 18.29
C LEU A 11 -1.78 4.15 16.82
N THR A 12 -2.75 4.43 15.96
CA THR A 12 -2.65 4.19 14.52
C THR A 12 -1.49 4.97 13.91
N GLU A 13 -1.37 6.26 14.20
CA GLU A 13 -0.27 7.09 13.69
C GLU A 13 1.10 6.65 14.23
N SER A 14 1.15 6.20 15.49
CA SER A 14 2.37 5.65 16.09
C SER A 14 2.82 4.36 15.38
N VAL A 15 1.89 3.45 15.10
CA VAL A 15 2.17 2.19 14.38
C VAL A 15 2.61 2.47 12.94
N LYS A 16 1.91 3.35 12.22
CA LYS A 16 2.30 3.76 10.86
C LYS A 16 3.73 4.31 10.83
N SER A 17 4.07 5.20 11.77
CA SER A 17 5.42 5.79 11.85
C SER A 17 6.52 4.75 12.06
N ILE A 18 6.25 3.67 12.80
CA ILE A 18 7.20 2.57 13.02
C ILE A 18 7.30 1.68 11.78
N ALA A 19 6.17 1.26 11.21
CA ALA A 19 6.13 0.33 10.08
C ALA A 19 6.72 0.93 8.78
N PHE A 20 6.60 2.25 8.61
CA PHE A 20 6.98 2.94 7.37
C PHE A 20 8.19 3.89 7.52
N LYS A 21 8.92 3.84 8.64
CA LYS A 21 10.09 4.70 8.85
C LYS A 21 11.21 4.36 7.86
N LYS A 22 11.39 5.25 6.87
CA LYS A 22 12.51 5.32 5.91
C LYS A 22 12.69 4.09 5.00
N GLN A 23 11.67 3.72 4.23
CA GLN A 23 11.97 2.98 2.99
C GLN A 23 12.70 3.93 2.02
N GLN A 24 13.97 3.66 1.77
CA GLN A 24 14.71 4.30 0.68
C GLN A 24 14.05 3.91 -0.64
N ILE A 25 13.86 4.89 -1.52
CA ILE A 25 13.35 4.68 -2.87
C ILE A 25 14.40 3.85 -3.62
N THR A 26 14.13 2.57 -3.83
CA THR A 26 15.03 1.67 -4.57
C THR A 26 14.63 1.53 -6.04
N LYS A 27 13.40 1.94 -6.40
CA LYS A 27 12.85 1.74 -7.75
C LYS A 27 11.77 2.77 -8.10
N VAL A 28 11.78 3.22 -9.36
CA VAL A 28 10.70 4.01 -9.97
C VAL A 28 9.74 3.04 -10.67
N PHE A 29 8.44 3.20 -10.45
CA PHE A 29 7.41 2.38 -11.08
C PHE A 29 6.73 3.12 -12.23
N HIS A 30 6.26 2.38 -13.22
CA HIS A 30 5.58 2.92 -14.40
C HIS A 30 4.16 2.39 -14.49
N LYS A 31 3.31 3.08 -15.25
CA LYS A 31 1.94 2.62 -15.52
C LYS A 31 1.96 1.19 -16.06
N GLY A 32 1.16 0.32 -15.46
CA GLY A 32 1.07 -1.10 -15.81
C GLY A 32 1.97 -2.02 -14.98
N ASP A 33 2.92 -1.49 -14.21
CA ASP A 33 3.75 -2.33 -13.34
C ASP A 33 2.88 -3.03 -12.30
N GLU A 34 3.11 -4.34 -12.13
CA GLU A 34 2.55 -5.11 -11.02
C GLU A 34 3.39 -4.89 -9.77
N VAL A 35 2.70 -4.63 -8.68
CA VAL A 35 3.31 -4.26 -7.39
C VAL A 35 2.51 -4.85 -6.24
N GLU A 36 3.13 -4.88 -5.08
CA GLU A 36 2.44 -5.08 -3.81
C GLU A 36 2.44 -3.77 -3.01
N VAL A 37 1.31 -3.45 -2.39
CA VAL A 37 1.15 -2.28 -1.52
C VAL A 37 0.96 -2.69 -0.06
N ALA A 38 1.69 -2.05 0.84
CA ALA A 38 1.61 -2.31 2.26
C ALA A 38 0.39 -1.59 2.88
N SER A 39 -0.44 -2.32 3.62
CA SER A 39 -1.61 -1.72 4.27
C SER A 39 -1.19 -0.85 5.45
N GLN A 40 -1.76 0.36 5.48
CA GLN A 40 -1.59 1.33 6.57
C GLN A 40 -2.77 1.31 7.56
N VAL A 41 -3.73 0.41 7.34
CA VAL A 41 -4.93 0.28 8.16
C VAL A 41 -4.59 -0.49 9.43
N TYR A 42 -5.00 0.06 10.58
CA TYR A 42 -4.85 -0.62 11.86
C TYR A 42 -5.51 -2.01 11.81
N GLY A 43 -4.80 -3.04 12.29
CA GLY A 43 -5.23 -4.44 12.17
C GLY A 43 -4.75 -5.14 10.88
N PHE A 44 -4.29 -4.40 9.88
CA PHE A 44 -3.71 -4.93 8.63
C PHE A 44 -2.25 -4.51 8.41
N VAL A 45 -1.65 -3.81 9.37
CA VAL A 45 -0.24 -3.45 9.31
C VAL A 45 0.61 -4.72 9.24
N GLY A 46 1.49 -4.79 8.23
CA GLY A 46 2.30 -5.97 7.91
C GLY A 46 1.74 -6.80 6.75
N SER A 47 0.48 -6.59 6.36
CA SER A 47 -0.11 -7.18 5.17
C SER A 47 0.26 -6.41 3.90
N TYR A 48 0.40 -7.16 2.81
CA TYR A 48 0.65 -6.63 1.47
C TYR A 48 -0.47 -7.09 0.53
N TYR A 49 -0.87 -6.23 -0.40
CA TYR A 49 -1.95 -6.48 -1.34
C TYR A 49 -1.47 -6.26 -2.77
N GLU A 50 -1.85 -7.16 -3.67
CA GLU A 50 -1.50 -7.04 -5.09
C GLU A 50 -2.24 -5.87 -5.75
N ALA A 51 -1.51 -5.11 -6.55
CA ALA A 51 -2.03 -3.97 -7.29
C ALA A 51 -1.27 -3.73 -8.61
N THR A 52 -1.81 -2.84 -9.42
CA THR A 52 -1.18 -2.34 -10.64
C THR A 52 -1.06 -0.82 -10.59
N ILE A 53 0.07 -0.27 -11.04
CA ILE A 53 0.22 1.18 -11.16
C ILE A 53 -0.69 1.72 -12.26
N VAL A 54 -1.57 2.65 -11.91
CA VAL A 54 -2.42 3.39 -12.87
C VAL A 54 -1.66 4.58 -13.44
N SER A 55 -1.01 5.36 -12.58
CA SER A 55 -0.18 6.50 -12.99
C SER A 55 0.73 7.00 -11.85
N PRO A 56 1.92 7.55 -12.16
CA PRO A 56 2.67 8.36 -11.20
C PRO A 56 1.94 9.67 -10.92
N ILE A 57 1.99 10.13 -9.67
CA ILE A 57 1.43 11.40 -9.19
C ILE A 57 2.57 12.18 -8.53
N GLY A 58 3.21 13.07 -9.29
CA GLY A 58 4.40 13.80 -8.83
C GLY A 58 5.61 12.88 -8.66
N ALA A 59 6.55 13.28 -7.79
CA ALA A 59 7.85 12.61 -7.69
C ALA A 59 7.81 11.27 -6.93
N TYR A 60 6.92 11.11 -5.95
CA TYR A 60 7.00 10.02 -4.97
C TYR A 60 5.65 9.39 -4.62
N HIS A 61 4.59 9.68 -5.37
CA HIS A 61 3.29 9.07 -5.17
C HIS A 61 2.82 8.37 -6.45
N TYR A 62 2.00 7.35 -6.27
CA TYR A 62 1.41 6.59 -7.36
C TYR A 62 -0.07 6.38 -7.08
N ARG A 63 -0.87 6.48 -8.13
CA ARG A 63 -2.23 5.95 -8.13
C ARG A 63 -2.13 4.47 -8.50
N ILE A 64 -2.69 3.63 -7.65
CA ILE A 64 -2.70 2.18 -7.84
C ILE A 64 -4.13 1.68 -7.93
N LYS A 65 -4.30 0.51 -8.52
CA LYS A 65 -5.56 -0.23 -8.58
C LYS A 65 -5.33 -1.61 -8.01
N TYR A 66 -6.09 -2.00 -6.98
CA TYR A 66 -5.99 -3.32 -6.41
C TYR A 66 -6.47 -4.40 -7.38
N LYS A 67 -5.88 -5.59 -7.30
CA LYS A 67 -6.37 -6.75 -8.06
C LYS A 67 -7.64 -7.35 -7.43
N ASN A 68 -7.69 -7.39 -6.10
CA ASN A 68 -8.67 -8.20 -5.35
C ASN A 68 -9.56 -7.39 -4.38
N LEU A 69 -9.40 -6.07 -4.32
CA LEU A 69 -10.24 -5.18 -3.51
C LEU A 69 -11.15 -4.38 -4.42
N LEU A 70 -12.43 -4.28 -4.05
CA LEU A 70 -13.44 -3.51 -4.75
C LEU A 70 -13.81 -2.24 -3.96
N THR A 71 -14.49 -1.32 -4.62
CA THR A 71 -15.19 -0.21 -3.98
C THR A 71 -16.33 -0.72 -3.09
N ASP A 72 -16.82 0.11 -2.17
CA ASP A 72 -17.88 -0.27 -1.21
C ASP A 72 -19.19 -0.71 -1.89
N ASP A 73 -19.46 -0.20 -3.09
CA ASP A 73 -20.60 -0.57 -3.94
C ASP A 73 -20.32 -1.75 -4.86
N GLU A 74 -19.14 -2.38 -4.73
CA GLU A 74 -18.67 -3.54 -5.50
C GLU A 74 -18.65 -3.34 -7.03
N SER A 75 -18.75 -2.09 -7.50
CA SER A 75 -18.91 -1.78 -8.92
C SER A 75 -17.60 -1.80 -9.71
N ALA A 76 -16.47 -1.58 -9.02
CA ALA A 76 -15.16 -1.53 -9.65
C ALA A 76 -14.04 -1.93 -8.67
N PRO A 77 -12.84 -2.29 -9.18
CA PRO A 77 -11.65 -2.41 -8.34
C PRO A 77 -11.32 -1.10 -7.64
N LEU A 78 -10.91 -1.19 -6.38
CA LEU A 78 -10.53 -0.05 -5.56
C LEU A 78 -9.25 0.61 -6.12
N GLU A 79 -9.27 1.94 -6.23
CA GLU A 79 -8.10 2.74 -6.58
C GLU A 79 -7.75 3.70 -5.45
N GLU A 80 -6.47 3.76 -5.11
CA GLU A 80 -5.97 4.58 -4.00
C GLU A 80 -4.62 5.23 -4.36
N MET A 81 -4.22 6.24 -3.59
CA MET A 81 -2.93 6.91 -3.76
C MET A 81 -1.95 6.45 -2.67
N PHE A 82 -0.81 5.94 -3.08
CA PHE A 82 0.24 5.48 -2.19
C PHE A 82 1.54 6.24 -2.40
N THR A 83 2.28 6.41 -1.31
CA THR A 83 3.68 6.86 -1.38
C THR A 83 4.55 5.72 -1.89
N SER A 84 5.65 6.05 -2.58
CA SER A 84 6.68 5.08 -3.01
C SER A 84 7.19 4.17 -1.88
N ALA A 85 7.21 4.65 -0.64
CA ALA A 85 7.63 3.91 0.56
C ALA A 85 6.64 2.83 1.02
N ALA A 86 5.47 2.73 0.40
CA ALA A 86 4.47 1.71 0.70
C ALA A 86 4.29 0.73 -0.47
N ILE A 87 5.10 0.83 -1.52
CA ILE A 87 4.99 0.04 -2.75
C ILE A 87 6.29 -0.75 -2.95
N ARG A 88 6.17 -2.04 -3.25
CA ARG A 88 7.31 -2.90 -3.60
C ARG A 88 7.02 -3.72 -4.87
N PRO A 89 8.05 -4.22 -5.57
CA PRO A 89 7.86 -5.21 -6.63
C PRO A 89 7.17 -6.47 -6.11
N VAL A 90 6.46 -7.18 -6.99
CA VAL A 90 5.98 -8.55 -6.70
C VAL A 90 7.17 -9.45 -6.33
N PRO A 91 7.06 -10.28 -5.27
CA PRO A 91 8.13 -11.21 -4.91
C PRO A 91 8.42 -12.20 -6.04
N PRO A 92 9.67 -12.71 -6.17
CA PRO A 92 10.00 -13.70 -7.18
C PRO A 92 9.20 -15.00 -6.98
N HIS A 93 8.90 -15.68 -8.09
CA HIS A 93 8.25 -16.99 -8.04
C HIS A 93 9.17 -18.02 -7.37
N GLN A 94 8.59 -18.88 -6.53
CA GLN A 94 9.36 -19.86 -5.72
C GLN A 94 9.96 -21.01 -6.55
N ASP A 95 9.56 -21.15 -7.83
CA ASP A 95 10.02 -22.23 -8.71
C ASP A 95 11.41 -21.99 -9.35
N GLU A 96 12.09 -20.88 -9.02
CA GLU A 96 13.41 -20.56 -9.58
C GLU A 96 14.60 -21.17 -8.83
N THR A 97 14.38 -21.95 -7.77
CA THR A 97 15.45 -22.64 -7.03
C THR A 97 15.04 -24.04 -6.56
N MET A 98 14.97 -24.99 -7.49
CA MET A 98 15.14 -26.43 -7.19
C MET A 98 15.97 -27.08 -8.28
#